data_AF-A0A1Y6G4Z8-F1
#
_entry.id   AF-A0A1Y6G4Z8-F1
#
_cell.length_a   1.000
_cell.length_b   1.000
_cell.length_c   1.000
_cell.angle_alpha   90.00
_cell.angle_beta   90.00
_cell.angle_gamma   90.00
#
_symmetry.space_group_name_H-M   'P 1'
#
loop_
_entity.id
_entity.type
_entity.pdbx_description
1 polymer ?
#
loop_
_entity_poly.entity_id
_entity_poly.type
_entity_poly.pdbx_seq_one_letter_code
_entity_poly.pdbx_strand_id
1 'polypeptide(L)' 'MSMDLSLQQIVEGLPKSLLNASDRDLEGFQKIIEETIKLREGHRNLQKMVKNFSTTTIQRA' A
#
# COMPACT_ATOMS: atom_id res chain seq x y z
N MET A 1 -7.79 12.64 -13.10
CA MET A 1 -7.43 12.09 -14.42
C MET A 1 -7.61 10.59 -14.32
N SER A 2 -8.70 10.05 -14.87
CA SER A 2 -8.81 8.61 -15.11
C SER A 2 -7.83 8.27 -16.22
N MET A 3 -6.86 7.40 -15.93
CA MET A 3 -6.00 6.87 -17.00
C MET A 3 -6.83 5.84 -17.76
N ASP A 4 -7.24 6.18 -18.98
CA ASP A 4 -7.81 5.22 -19.92
C ASP A 4 -6.67 4.32 -20.43
N LEU A 5 -6.38 3.27 -19.69
CA LEU A 5 -5.42 2.23 -20.08
C LEU A 5 -6.16 1.17 -20.89
N SER A 6 -5.61 0.83 -22.05
CA SER A 6 -6.04 -0.37 -22.77
C SER A 6 -5.67 -1.64 -21.98
N LEU A 7 -6.42 -2.73 -22.18
CA LEU A 7 -6.13 -4.03 -21.55
C LEU A 7 -4.68 -4.49 -21.83
N GLN A 8 -4.17 -4.19 -23.02
CA GLN A 8 -2.78 -4.48 -23.39
C GLN A 8 -1.80 -3.72 -22.50
N GLN A 9 -2.00 -2.42 -22.29
CA GLN A 9 -1.15 -1.60 -21.42
C GLN A 9 -1.22 -2.03 -19.95
N ILE A 10 -2.36 -2.53 -19.50
CA ILE A 10 -2.51 -3.10 -18.16
C ILE A 10 -1.66 -4.38 -18.04
N VAL A 11 -1.76 -5.29 -19.02
CA VAL A 11 -1.03 -6.56 -19.02
C VAL A 11 0.49 -6.35 -19.15
N GLU A 12 0.94 -5.42 -20.00
CA GLU A 12 2.36 -5.09 -20.17
C GLU A 12 3.00 -4.53 -18.90
N GLY A 13 2.20 -3.90 -18.02
CA GLY A 13 2.65 -3.41 -16.72
C GLY A 13 2.73 -4.48 -15.64
N LEU A 14 2.17 -5.69 -15.86
CA LEU A 14 2.15 -6.75 -14.87
C LEU A 14 3.40 -7.65 -14.99
N PRO A 15 4.08 -7.96 -13.88
CA PRO A 15 5.09 -9.00 -13.84
C PRO A 15 4.58 -10.31 -14.45
N LYS A 16 5.38 -10.94 -15.31
CA LYS A 16 5.03 -12.24 -15.93
C LYS A 16 4.70 -13.34 -14.91
N SER A 17 5.24 -13.24 -13.70
CA SER A 17 4.92 -14.14 -12.58
C SER A 17 3.46 -14.03 -12.13
N LEU A 18 2.82 -12.86 -12.25
CA LEU A 18 1.40 -12.68 -11.96
C LEU A 18 0.50 -13.14 -13.11
N LEU A 19 0.95 -12.99 -14.36
CA LEU A 19 0.18 -13.43 -15.54
C LEU A 19 0.05 -14.96 -15.61
N ASN A 20 1.03 -15.68 -15.08
CA ASN A 20 1.06 -17.15 -15.05
C ASN A 20 0.76 -17.74 -13.66
N ALA A 21 0.30 -16.92 -12.72
CA ALA A 21 0.01 -17.34 -11.35
C ALA A 21 -1.25 -18.20 -11.30
N SER A 22 -1.29 -19.17 -10.38
CA SER A 22 -2.55 -19.86 -10.07
C SER A 22 -3.46 -18.95 -9.23
N ASP A 23 -4.76 -19.25 -9.18
CA ASP A 23 -5.71 -18.53 -8.32
C ASP A 23 -5.26 -18.51 -6.85
N ARG A 24 -4.68 -19.62 -6.37
CA ARG A 24 -4.13 -19.71 -5.01
C ARG A 24 -2.96 -18.75 -4.80
N ASP A 25 -2.08 -18.61 -5.78
CA ASP A 25 -0.94 -17.69 -5.70
C ASP A 25 -1.42 -16.24 -5.72
N LEU A 26 -2.44 -15.93 -6.53
CA LEU A 26 -3.07 -14.61 -6.58
C LEU A 26 -3.75 -14.25 -5.25
N GLU A 27 -4.46 -15.18 -4.62
CA GLU A 27 -5.03 -14.98 -3.27
C GLU A 27 -3.93 -14.74 -2.22
N GLY A 28 -2.84 -15.51 -2.27
CA GLY A 28 -1.68 -15.31 -1.39
C GLY A 28 -1.06 -13.93 -1.58
N PHE A 29 -0.90 -13.51 -2.83
CA PHE A 29 -0.38 -12.19 -3.17
C PHE A 29 -1.31 -11.06 -2.74
N GLN A 30 -2.63 -11.23 -2.89
CA GLN A 30 -3.62 -10.27 -2.41
C GLN A 30 -3.49 -10.07 -0.89
N LYS A 31 -3.36 -11.15 -0.11
CA LYS A 31 -3.15 -11.06 1.35
C LYS A 31 -1.89 -10.27 1.69
N ILE A 32 -0.80 -10.46 0.95
CA ILE A 32 0.44 -9.70 1.13
C ILE A 32 0.21 -8.20 0.86
N ILE A 33 -0.52 -7.85 -0.20
CA ILE A 33 -0.86 -6.45 -0.49
C ILE A 33 -1.69 -5.84 0.64
N GLU A 34 -2.71 -6.56 1.12
CA GLU A 34 -3.58 -6.10 2.21
C GLU A 34 -2.79 -5.81 3.49
N GLU A 35 -1.91 -6.73 3.91
CA GLU A 35 -1.06 -6.53 5.09
C GLU A 35 -0.05 -5.38 4.89
N THR A 36 0.48 -5.22 3.68
CA THR A 36 1.37 -4.10 3.35
C THR A 36 0.66 -2.75 3.47
N ILE A 37 -0.61 -2.66 3.03
CA ILE A 37 -1.42 -1.45 3.18
C ILE A 37 -1.67 -1.16 4.66
N LYS A 38 -2.05 -2.16 5.45
CA LYS A 38 -2.25 -2.01 6.90
C LYS A 38 -1.00 -1.48 7.60
N LEU A 39 0.17 -2.05 7.28
CA LEU A 39 1.46 -1.60 7.82
C LEU A 39 1.73 -0.13 7.49
N ARG A 40 1.52 0.27 6.23
CA ARG A 40 1.70 1.66 5.79
C ARG A 40 0.80 2.63 6.56
N GLU A 41 -0.47 2.29 6.74
CA GLU A 41 -1.39 3.13 7.51
C GLU A 41 -1.02 3.17 9.00
N GLY A 42 -0.54 2.05 9.57
CA GLY A 42 0.03 2.01 10.92
C GLY A 42 1.21 2.98 11.09
N HIS A 43 2.14 2.98 10.14
CA HIS A 43 3.26 3.94 10.12
C HIS A 43 2.79 5.41 10.05
N ARG A 44 1.82 5.71 9.19
CA ARG A 44 1.25 7.06 9.08
C ARG A 44 0.60 7.51 10.38
N ASN A 45 -0.13 6.62 11.04
CA ASN A 45 -0.77 6.90 12.32
C ASN A 45 0.27 7.15 13.41
N LEU A 46 1.30 6.31 13.52
CA LEU A 46 2.40 6.51 14.46
C LEU A 46 3.10 7.86 14.24
N GLN A 47 3.40 8.20 12.98
CA GLN A 47 4.00 9.47 12.65
C GLN A 47 3.16 10.66 13.11
N LYS A 48 1.83 10.60 12.95
CA LYS A 48 0.91 11.64 13.45
C LYS A 48 0.96 11.75 14.98
N MET A 49 0.95 10.61 15.69
CA MET A 49 1.04 10.61 17.16
C MET A 49 2.34 11.24 17.65
N VAL A 50 3.48 10.89 17.05
CA VAL A 50 4.78 11.46 17.40
C VAL A 50 4.78 12.97 17.21
N LYS A 51 4.30 13.45 16.05
CA LYS A 51 4.18 14.89 15.78
C LYS A 51 3.32 15.59 16.83
N ASN A 52 2.13 15.05 17.12
CA ASN A 52 1.21 15.63 18.10
C ASN A 52 1.81 15.66 19.52
N PHE A 53 2.56 14.62 19.90
CA PHE A 53 3.27 14.57 21.17
C PHE A 53 4.34 15.67 21.23
N SER A 54 5.20 15.77 20.21
CA SER A 54 6.24 16.80 20.15
C SER A 54 5.66 18.22 20.19
N THR A 55 4.57 18.50 19.47
CA THR A 55 3.94 19.83 19.51
C THR A 55 3.33 20.15 20.87
N THR A 56 2.73 19.16 21.54
CA THR A 56 2.12 19.35 22.86
C THR A 56 3.16 19.61 23.95
N THR A 57 4.30 18.91 23.91
CA THR A 57 5.39 19.11 24.88
C THR A 57 6.08 20.45 24.69
N ILE A 58 6.32 20.88 23.45
CA ILE A 58 6.93 22.19 23.16
C ILE A 58 6.04 23.35 23.64
N GLN A 59 4.72 23.22 23.54
CA GLN A 59 3.80 24.26 24.02
C GLN A 59 3.69 24.35 25.55
N ARG A 60 4.19 23.35 26.29
CA ARG A 60 4.18 23.33 27.77
C ARG A 60 5.55 23.65 28.38
N ALA A 61 6.59 23.83 27.56
CA ALA A 61 7.96 24.15 27.98
C ALA A 61 8.25 25.65 27.90
#